data_AF-A0A973L7A1-F1
#
_entry.id   AF-A0A973L7A1-F1
#
_cell.length_a   1.000
_cell.length_b   1.000
_cell.length_c   1.000
_cell.angle_alpha   90.00
_cell.angle_beta   90.00
_cell.angle_gamma   90.00
#
_symmetry.space_group_name_H-M   'P 1'
#
loop_
_entity.id
_entity.type
_entity.pdbx_description
1 polymer ?
#
loop_
_entity_poly.entity_id
_entity_poly.type
_entity_poly.pdbx_seq_one_letter_code
_entity_poly.pdbx_strand_id
1 'polypeptide(L)'
;AAAGRAVGRVGLTGAGTRRRWRGTGAERFIGDADVVLTPTLMRPPPAAVRWGRRGFVRNFVANTSYAGLCPPWNLAGWPAMSVPAGTHSGGTPIGAQFVARAGREALLLGLAAQIEAARPWPLSPPA
;
A
#
# COMPACT_ATOMS: atom_id res chain seq x y z
N ALA A 1 -6.02 22.07 -7.06
CA ALA A 1 -5.45 23.20 -6.30
C ALA A 1 -6.39 23.71 -5.18
N ALA A 2 -7.67 23.99 -5.43
CA ALA A 2 -8.59 24.49 -4.40
C ALA A 2 -8.94 23.46 -3.30
N ALA A 3 -9.22 22.21 -3.66
CA ALA A 3 -9.52 21.14 -2.71
C ALA A 3 -8.35 20.84 -1.75
N GLY A 4 -7.11 20.76 -2.27
CA GLY A 4 -5.91 20.56 -1.43
C GLY A 4 -5.67 21.69 -0.43
N ARG A 5 -5.97 22.95 -0.81
CA ARG A 5 -5.92 24.09 0.11
C ARG A 5 -7.02 24.05 1.16
N ALA A 6 -8.22 23.59 0.80
CA ALA A 6 -9.31 23.40 1.75
C ALA A 6 -8.96 22.31 2.79
N VAL A 7 -8.43 21.16 2.36
CA VAL A 7 -7.96 20.11 3.30
C VAL A 7 -6.81 20.60 4.17
N GLY A 8 -5.89 21.40 3.61
CA GLY A 8 -4.82 22.03 4.37
C GLY A 8 -5.32 22.95 5.48
N ARG A 9 -6.41 23.69 5.25
CA ARG A 9 -7.04 24.57 6.26
C ARG A 9 -7.74 23.81 7.38
N VAL A 10 -8.20 22.58 7.13
CA VAL A 10 -8.81 21.73 8.16
C VAL A 10 -7.75 21.05 9.04
N GLY A 11 -6.46 21.29 8.80
CA GLY A 11 -5.36 20.78 9.64
C GLY A 11 -5.09 19.27 9.50
N LEU A 12 -5.80 18.60 8.59
CA LEU A 12 -5.69 17.15 8.39
C LEU A 12 -4.38 16.71 7.71
N THR A 13 -3.62 17.65 7.14
CA THR A 13 -2.33 17.38 6.48
C THR A 13 -1.11 17.74 7.33
N GLY A 14 -1.30 18.11 8.60
CA GLY A 14 -0.22 18.55 9.47
C GLY A 14 0.65 17.42 10.02
N ALA A 15 1.87 17.76 10.44
CA ALA A 15 2.80 16.83 11.12
C ALA A 15 2.19 16.20 12.39
N GLY A 16 1.22 16.86 13.02
CA GLY A 16 0.45 16.32 14.15
C GLY A 16 -0.40 15.09 13.79
N THR A 17 -1.09 15.11 12.65
CA THR A 17 -1.89 13.96 12.17
C THR A 17 -1.00 12.75 11.90
N ARG A 18 0.18 12.97 11.29
CA ARG A 18 1.19 11.93 11.05
C ARG A 18 1.70 11.33 12.35
N ARG A 19 2.09 12.17 13.32
CA ARG A 19 2.56 11.73 14.64
C ARG A 19 1.49 10.93 15.38
N ARG A 20 0.24 11.42 15.38
CA ARG A 20 -0.90 10.71 16.01
C ARG A 20 -1.15 9.37 15.34
N TRP A 21 -1.21 9.33 14.01
CA TRP A 21 -1.40 8.09 13.27
C TRP A 21 -0.29 7.08 13.57
N ARG A 22 0.98 7.50 13.52
CA ARG A 22 2.13 6.65 13.86
C ARG A 22 2.02 6.11 15.29
N GLY A 23 1.91 7.00 16.29
CA GLY A 23 1.99 6.62 17.70
C GLY A 23 0.75 5.94 18.29
N THR A 24 -0.37 5.89 17.54
CA THR A 24 -1.59 5.21 18.03
C THR A 24 -2.13 4.23 17.01
N GLY A 25 -2.49 4.69 15.80
CA GLY A 25 -3.11 3.85 14.79
C GLY A 25 -2.18 2.75 14.28
N ALA A 26 -1.01 3.13 13.77
CA ALA A 26 -0.06 2.20 13.19
C ALA A 26 0.54 1.24 14.23
N GLU A 27 0.97 1.75 15.39
CA GLU A 27 1.49 0.90 16.48
C GLU A 27 0.44 -0.10 17.01
N ARG A 28 -0.83 0.32 17.18
CA ARG A 28 -1.89 -0.63 17.57
C ARG A 28 -2.18 -1.68 16.51
N PHE A 29 -2.07 -1.30 15.23
CA PHE A 29 -2.36 -2.22 14.13
C PHE A 29 -1.31 -3.33 14.02
N ILE A 30 -0.02 -2.99 14.17
CA ILE A 30 1.04 -3.99 14.15
C ILE A 30 1.12 -4.80 15.46
N GLY A 31 0.77 -4.19 16.59
CA GLY A 31 0.81 -4.84 17.90
C GLY A 31 2.20 -5.41 18.21
N ASP A 32 2.26 -6.66 18.67
CA ASP A 32 3.51 -7.33 19.02
C ASP A 32 4.22 -7.98 17.82
N ALA A 33 3.66 -7.88 16.61
CA ALA A 33 4.27 -8.45 15.41
C ALA A 33 5.50 -7.64 14.96
N ASP A 34 6.47 -8.33 14.34
CA ASP A 34 7.57 -7.68 13.63
C ASP A 34 7.16 -7.17 12.25
N VAL A 35 6.24 -7.89 11.59
CA VAL A 35 5.79 -7.62 10.23
C VAL A 35 4.29 -7.87 10.11
N VAL A 36 3.60 -6.98 9.41
CA VAL A 36 2.20 -7.18 8.97
C VAL A 36 2.18 -7.67 7.53
N LEU A 37 1.47 -8.76 7.28
CA LEU A 37 1.12 -9.23 5.95
C LEU A 37 -0.29 -8.77 5.55
N THR A 38 -0.40 -8.14 4.38
CA THR A 38 -1.68 -7.78 3.75
C THR A 38 -1.63 -8.04 2.25
N PRO A 39 -2.76 -8.17 1.54
CA PRO A 39 -2.72 -8.06 0.08
C PRO A 39 -2.30 -6.65 -0.33
N THR A 40 -1.43 -6.53 -1.35
CA THR A 40 -0.97 -5.21 -1.82
C THR A 40 -2.12 -4.38 -2.39
N LEU A 41 -3.02 -5.04 -3.09
CA LEU A 41 -4.19 -4.46 -3.74
C LEU A 41 -5.43 -5.23 -3.30
N MET A 42 -6.53 -4.52 -3.04
CA MET A 42 -7.74 -5.12 -2.45
C MET A 42 -8.63 -5.83 -3.47
N ARG A 43 -8.32 -5.67 -4.77
CA ARG A 43 -9.07 -6.25 -5.89
C ARG A 43 -8.22 -6.26 -7.16
N PRO A 44 -8.63 -6.98 -8.22
CA PRO A 44 -7.99 -6.90 -9.53
C PRO A 44 -7.91 -5.46 -10.05
N PRO A 45 -6.90 -5.16 -10.90
CA PRO A 45 -6.72 -3.82 -11.45
C PRO A 45 -7.98 -3.35 -12.19
N PRO A 46 -8.41 -2.09 -11.99
CA PRO A 46 -9.53 -1.55 -12.72
C PRO A 46 -9.21 -1.51 -14.22
N ALA A 47 -10.23 -1.68 -15.06
CA ALA A 47 -10.06 -1.64 -16.51
C ALA A 47 -9.32 -0.37 -16.98
N ALA A 48 -8.46 -0.55 -17.99
CA ALA A 48 -7.66 0.49 -18.61
C ALA A 48 -8.51 1.42 -19.50
N VAL A 49 -9.41 2.18 -18.86
CA VAL A 49 -10.22 3.21 -19.51
C VAL A 49 -9.53 4.57 -19.42
N ARG A 50 -10.08 5.59 -20.09
CA ARG A 50 -9.58 6.98 -20.05
C ARG A 50 -9.85 7.65 -18.68
N TRP A 51 -9.18 7.21 -17.62
CA TRP A 51 -9.30 7.73 -16.25
C TRP A 51 -9.02 9.23 -16.15
N GLY A 52 -8.13 9.77 -16.98
CA GLY A 52 -7.85 11.22 -17.07
C GLY A 52 -9.05 12.07 -17.53
N ARG A 53 -10.09 11.46 -18.13
CA ARG A 53 -11.35 12.15 -18.47
C ARG A 53 -12.43 12.03 -17.38
N ARG A 54 -12.18 11.28 -16.31
CA ARG A 54 -13.11 11.12 -15.19
C ARG A 54 -12.89 12.23 -14.17
N GLY A 55 -13.96 12.64 -13.48
CA GLY A 55 -13.88 13.61 -12.39
C GLY A 55 -13.14 13.09 -11.16
N PHE A 56 -12.77 14.01 -10.26
CA PHE A 56 -12.02 13.72 -9.03
C PHE A 56 -12.67 12.64 -8.17
N VAL A 57 -13.98 12.77 -7.88
CA VAL A 57 -14.71 11.84 -6.99
C VAL A 57 -14.62 10.40 -7.49
N ARG A 58 -14.76 10.20 -8.80
CA ARG A 58 -14.69 8.86 -9.40
C ARG A 58 -13.29 8.27 -9.32
N ASN A 59 -12.25 9.08 -9.55
CA ASN A 59 -10.86 8.64 -9.39
C ASN A 59 -10.57 8.29 -7.93
N PHE A 60 -11.04 9.11 -6.99
CA PHE A 60 -10.87 8.88 -5.56
C PHE A 60 -11.50 7.55 -5.12
N VAL A 61 -12.78 7.33 -5.42
CA VAL A 61 -13.49 6.09 -5.07
C VAL A 61 -12.82 4.87 -5.71
N ALA A 62 -12.43 4.97 -6.98
CA ALA A 62 -11.78 3.86 -7.68
C ALA A 62 -10.40 3.51 -7.10
N ASN A 63 -9.61 4.52 -6.72
CA ASN A 63 -8.30 4.34 -6.12
C ASN A 63 -8.41 3.79 -4.69
N THR A 64 -9.25 4.38 -3.84
CA THR A 64 -9.44 3.93 -2.46
C THR A 64 -9.93 2.48 -2.39
N SER A 65 -10.84 2.08 -3.28
CA SER A 65 -11.31 0.68 -3.35
C SER A 65 -10.31 -0.30 -3.97
N TYR A 66 -9.27 0.19 -4.64
CA TYR A 66 -8.24 -0.64 -5.28
C TYR A 66 -6.97 -0.76 -4.43
N ALA A 67 -6.44 0.36 -3.95
CA ALA A 67 -5.15 0.46 -3.26
C ALA A 67 -5.28 1.03 -1.84
N GLY A 68 -6.40 0.76 -1.16
CA GLY A 68 -6.73 1.33 0.14
C GLY A 68 -5.77 0.97 1.29
N LEU A 69 -4.99 -0.11 1.15
CA LEU A 69 -4.08 -0.60 2.19
C LEU A 69 -2.70 0.07 2.18
N CYS A 70 -2.28 0.74 1.10
CA CYS A 70 -0.96 1.38 1.02
C CYS A 70 -0.90 2.78 1.68
N PRO A 71 -1.90 3.68 1.52
CA PRO A 71 -1.86 5.03 2.07
C PRO A 71 -1.60 5.13 3.59
N PRO A 72 -2.12 4.22 4.44
CA PRO A 72 -1.80 4.25 5.88
C PRO A 72 -0.30 4.22 6.17
N TRP A 73 0.50 3.49 5.39
CA TRP A 73 1.95 3.37 5.60
C TRP A 73 2.71 4.58 5.05
N ASN A 74 2.22 5.21 3.99
CA ASN A 74 2.72 6.51 3.52
C ASN A 74 2.52 7.60 4.57
N LEU A 75 1.39 7.56 5.28
CA LEU A 75 1.10 8.48 6.38
C LEU A 75 1.96 8.17 7.60
N ALA A 76 2.08 6.88 7.94
CA ALA A 76 2.93 6.44 9.04
C ALA A 76 4.39 6.78 8.77
N GLY A 77 4.87 6.69 7.54
CA GLY A 77 6.29 6.75 7.17
C GLY A 77 7.02 5.48 7.60
N TRP A 78 6.37 4.33 7.42
CA TRP A 78 6.90 3.00 7.72
C TRP A 78 7.25 2.30 6.42
N PRO A 79 8.31 1.49 6.39
CA PRO A 79 8.68 0.74 5.20
C PRO A 79 7.63 -0.33 4.91
N ALA A 80 7.27 -0.43 3.64
CA ALA A 80 6.38 -1.46 3.11
C ALA A 80 6.97 -1.97 1.78
N MET A 81 6.94 -3.27 1.57
CA MET A 81 7.35 -3.92 0.33
C MET A 81 6.21 -4.75 -0.24
N SER A 82 6.23 -5.01 -1.54
CA SER A 82 5.30 -5.91 -2.21
C SER A 82 6.08 -6.95 -3.00
N VAL A 83 5.74 -8.23 -2.84
CA VAL A 83 6.33 -9.34 -3.60
C VAL A 83 5.25 -10.11 -4.39
N PRO A 84 5.61 -10.80 -5.49
CA PRO A 84 4.66 -11.62 -6.23
C PRO A 84 4.08 -12.75 -5.36
N ALA A 85 2.76 -12.88 -5.34
CA ALA A 85 2.06 -13.90 -4.55
C ALA A 85 1.21 -14.85 -5.40
N GLY A 86 1.01 -14.54 -6.69
CA GLY A 86 0.28 -15.39 -7.63
C GLY A 86 -0.38 -14.59 -8.73
N THR A 87 -1.42 -15.16 -9.32
CA THR A 87 -2.23 -14.56 -10.37
C THR A 87 -3.72 -14.75 -10.05
N HIS A 88 -4.52 -13.73 -10.34
CA HIS A 88 -5.97 -13.86 -10.31
C HIS A 88 -6.42 -14.81 -11.44
N SER A 89 -7.63 -15.38 -11.31
CA SER A 89 -8.26 -16.19 -12.36
C SER A 89 -8.39 -15.46 -13.70
N GLY A 90 -8.45 -14.12 -13.68
CA GLY A 90 -8.43 -13.27 -14.87
C GLY A 90 -7.04 -12.94 -15.43
N GLY A 91 -5.98 -13.61 -14.98
CA GLY A 91 -4.61 -13.47 -15.51
C GLY A 91 -3.77 -12.35 -14.88
N THR A 92 -4.36 -11.44 -14.12
CA THR A 92 -3.62 -10.31 -13.52
C THR A 92 -2.80 -10.72 -12.29
N PRO A 93 -1.56 -10.21 -12.09
CA PRO A 93 -0.74 -10.53 -10.92
C PRO A 93 -1.37 -10.14 -9.57
N ILE A 94 -1.07 -10.93 -8.54
CA ILE A 94 -1.39 -10.67 -7.13
C ILE A 94 -0.10 -10.35 -6.38
N GLY A 95 -0.11 -9.27 -5.60
CA GLY A 95 0.98 -8.91 -4.69
C GLY A 95 0.65 -9.18 -3.22
N ALA A 96 1.63 -9.67 -2.47
CA ALA A 96 1.62 -9.70 -1.02
C ALA A 96 2.45 -8.54 -0.47
N GLN A 97 1.85 -7.72 0.39
CA GLN A 97 2.46 -6.57 1.01
C GLN A 97 2.92 -6.91 2.43
N PHE A 98 4.16 -6.55 2.74
CA PHE A 98 4.76 -6.70 4.05
C PHE A 98 5.16 -5.34 4.57
N VAL A 99 4.78 -5.04 5.82
CA VAL A 99 5.01 -3.75 6.46
C VAL A 99 5.73 -3.96 7.78
N ALA A 100 6.78 -3.19 8.03
CA ALA A 100 7.50 -3.21 9.30
C ALA A 100 7.58 -1.79 9.88
N ARG A 101 7.97 -1.68 11.15
CA ARG A 101 8.24 -0.38 11.79
C ARG A 101 9.38 0.36 11.07
N ALA A 102 9.44 1.68 11.26
CA ALA A 102 10.52 2.50 10.69
C ALA A 102 11.91 1.98 11.10
N GLY A 103 12.85 1.98 10.15
CA GLY A 103 14.22 1.48 10.36
C GLY A 103 14.37 -0.04 10.23
N ARG A 104 13.33 -0.77 9.80
CA ARG A 104 13.34 -2.23 9.62
C ARG A 104 13.33 -2.64 8.14
N GLU A 105 13.87 -1.82 7.26
CA GLU A 105 14.02 -2.10 5.83
C GLU A 105 14.86 -3.38 5.60
N ALA A 106 15.93 -3.56 6.37
CA ALA A 106 16.76 -4.77 6.29
C ALA A 106 16.00 -6.06 6.62
N LEU A 107 15.08 -6.00 7.59
CA LEU A 107 14.20 -7.12 7.92
C LEU A 107 13.29 -7.47 6.73
N LEU A 108 12.67 -6.46 6.13
CA LEU A 108 11.79 -6.66 4.98
C LEU A 108 12.58 -7.21 3.78
N LEU A 109 13.73 -6.64 3.45
CA LEU A 109 14.57 -7.13 2.35
C LEU A 109 15.07 -8.55 2.60
N GLY A 110 15.45 -8.89 3.84
CA GLY A 110 15.81 -10.26 4.20
C GLY A 110 14.64 -11.24 4.06
N LEU A 111 13.43 -10.83 4.46
CA LEU A 111 12.22 -11.62 4.24
C LEU A 111 11.91 -11.79 2.75
N ALA A 112 12.06 -10.75 1.93
CA ALA A 112 11.88 -10.84 0.49
C ALA A 112 12.85 -11.84 -0.14
N ALA A 113 14.13 -11.80 0.26
CA ALA A 113 15.14 -12.74 -0.22
C ALA A 113 14.79 -14.20 0.13
N GLN A 114 14.29 -14.44 1.34
CA GLN A 114 13.82 -15.78 1.74
C GLN A 114 12.61 -16.23 0.91
N ILE A 115 11.66 -15.35 0.67
CA ILE A 115 10.47 -15.64 -0.16
C ILE A 115 10.89 -15.92 -1.61
N GLU A 116 11.80 -15.12 -2.17
CA GLU A 116 12.33 -15.31 -3.53
C GLU A 116 13.09 -16.62 -3.66
N ALA A 117 13.93 -16.98 -2.67
CA ALA A 117 14.64 -18.25 -2.67
C ALA A 117 13.69 -19.45 -2.61
N ALA A 118 12.60 -19.35 -1.83
CA ALA A 118 11.59 -20.41 -1.73
C ALA A 118 10.66 -20.46 -2.95
N ARG A 119 10.37 -19.32 -3.58
CA ARG A 119 9.50 -19.18 -4.74
C ARG A 119 10.05 -18.09 -5.68
N PRO A 120 10.94 -18.46 -6.63
CA PRO A 120 11.54 -17.52 -7.55
C PRO A 120 10.49 -16.73 -8.33
N TRP A 121 10.78 -15.45 -8.55
CA TRP A 121 9.83 -14.55 -9.18
C TRP A 121 9.81 -14.75 -10.70
N PRO A 122 8.63 -14.68 -11.35
CA PRO A 122 8.56 -14.64 -12.79
C PRO A 122 9.15 -13.32 -13.29
N LEU A 123 10.21 -13.39 -14.10
CA LEU A 123 10.85 -12.23 -14.74
C LEU A 123 10.13 -11.77 -16.02
N SER A 124 9.12 -12.54 -16.44
CA SER A 124 8.26 -12.21 -17.57
C SER A 124 6.86 -11.89 -17.07
N PRO A 125 6.17 -10.90 -17.66
CA PRO A 125 4.77 -10.65 -17.35
C PRO A 125 3.92 -11.88 -17.74
N PRO A 126 2.78 -12.11 -17.07
CA PRO A 126 1.78 -13.06 -17.55
C PRO A 126 1.33 -12.68 -18.97
N ALA A 127 0.99 -13.70 -19.77
CA ALA A 127 0.46 -13.54 -21.12
C ALA A 127 -0.91 -12.84 -21.13
#